data_AF-X1D1U9-F1
#
_entry.id   AF-X1D1U9-F1
#
_cell.length_a   1.000
_cell.length_b   1.000
_cell.length_c   1.000
_cell.angle_alpha   90.00
_cell.angle_beta   90.00
_cell.angle_gamma   90.00
#
_symmetry.space_group_name_H-M   'P 1'
#
loop_
_entity.id
_entity.type
_entity.pdbx_description
1 polymer ?
#
loop_
_entity_poly.entity_id
_entity_poly.type
_entity_poly.pdbx_seq_one_letter_code
_entity_poly.pdbx_strand_id
1 'polypeptide(L)'
;MRIFYLLKKELIEIFRQKEMLVIMFIAPILQTIILGYVITTDVNNIPVEVINLSKNKAAYRMVNRINRSDLFDVKKITNQPGERESRGNIKPE
;
A
#
# COMPACT_ATOMS: atom_id res chain seq x y z
N MET A 1 -35.60 -9.40 -28.93
CA MET A 1 -34.48 -9.09 -28.02
C MET A 1 -34.99 -8.35 -26.78
N ARG A 2 -35.30 -9.07 -25.70
CA ARG A 2 -35.86 -8.48 -24.45
C ARG A 2 -34.81 -7.74 -23.62
N ILE A 3 -33.55 -8.14 -23.75
CA ILE A 3 -32.39 -7.58 -23.02
C ILE A 3 -32.13 -6.11 -23.36
N PHE A 4 -32.22 -5.73 -24.64
CA PHE A 4 -31.98 -4.34 -25.08
C PHE A 4 -33.03 -3.37 -24.53
N TYR A 5 -34.26 -3.84 -24.37
CA TYR A 5 -35.33 -3.03 -23.78
C TYR A 5 -35.08 -2.76 -22.30
N LEU A 6 -34.64 -3.78 -21.56
CA LEU A 6 -34.29 -3.65 -20.15
C LEU A 6 -33.08 -2.71 -19.95
N LEU A 7 -32.01 -2.89 -20.74
CA LEU A 7 -30.85 -2.02 -20.72
C LEU A 7 -31.22 -0.55 -20.98
N LYS A 8 -32.03 -0.29 -22.01
CA LYS A 8 -32.48 1.08 -22.34
C LYS A 8 -33.29 1.69 -21.19
N LYS A 9 -34.18 0.91 -20.57
CA LYS A 9 -34.98 1.36 -19.43
C LYS A 9 -34.07 1.79 -18.28
N GLU A 10 -33.13 0.93 -17.89
CA GLU A 10 -32.24 1.19 -16.77
C GLU A 10 -31.30 2.37 -17.07
N LEU A 11 -30.72 2.45 -18.28
CA LEU A 11 -29.87 3.59 -18.64
C LEU A 11 -30.60 4.93 -18.47
N ILE A 12 -31.82 5.04 -19.00
CA ILE A 12 -32.61 6.28 -18.90
C ILE A 12 -32.92 6.61 -17.43
N GLU A 13 -33.19 5.59 -16.62
CA GLU A 13 -33.45 5.74 -15.18
C GLU A 13 -32.22 6.27 -14.44
N ILE A 14 -31.03 5.72 -14.75
CA ILE A 14 -29.75 6.20 -14.24
C ILE A 14 -29.52 7.67 -14.64
N PHE A 15 -29.74 8.03 -15.90
CA PHE A 15 -29.55 9.40 -16.38
C PHE A 15 -30.56 10.40 -15.79
N ARG A 16 -31.75 9.96 -15.40
CA ARG A 16 -32.77 10.81 -14.79
C ARG A 16 -32.54 11.05 -13.29
N GLN A 17 -31.90 10.11 -12.62
CA GLN A 17 -31.58 10.19 -11.19
C GLN A 17 -30.25 10.93 -10.99
N LYS A 18 -30.33 12.23 -10.71
CA LYS A 18 -29.16 13.10 -10.50
C LYS A 18 -28.24 12.59 -9.38
N GLU A 19 -28.80 12.02 -8.31
CA GLU A 19 -28.05 11.47 -7.18
C GLU A 19 -27.16 10.30 -7.63
N MET A 20 -27.70 9.43 -8.49
CA MET A 20 -27.02 8.25 -8.99
C MET A 20 -25.90 8.61 -9.98
N LEU A 21 -26.16 9.60 -10.85
CA LEU A 21 -25.13 10.18 -11.71
C LEU A 21 -23.99 10.79 -10.89
N VAL A 22 -24.31 11.56 -9.85
CA VAL A 22 -23.31 12.19 -8.99
C VAL A 22 -22.42 11.14 -8.33
N ILE A 23 -22.97 10.07 -7.76
CA ILE A 23 -22.16 8.99 -7.17
C ILE A 23 -21.29 8.30 -8.23
N MET A 24 -21.84 8.05 -9.42
CA MET A 24 -21.10 7.39 -10.51
C MET A 24 -19.87 8.17 -10.98
N PHE A 25 -19.85 9.50 -10.82
CA PHE A 25 -18.68 10.33 -11.13
C PHE A 25 -17.84 10.67 -9.90
N ILE A 26 -18.45 11.03 -8.77
CA ILE A 26 -17.73 11.44 -7.56
C ILE A 26 -17.02 10.25 -6.92
N ALA A 27 -17.66 9.07 -6.82
CA ALA A 27 -17.01 7.90 -6.25
C ALA A 27 -15.70 7.55 -6.97
N PRO A 28 -15.64 7.48 -8.32
CA PRO A 28 -14.37 7.22 -9.01
C PRO A 28 -13.39 8.39 -8.99
N ILE A 29 -13.83 9.63 -8.82
CA ILE A 29 -12.88 10.74 -8.60
C ILE A 29 -12.24 10.60 -7.21
N LEU A 30 -13.04 10.38 -6.17
CA LEU A 30 -12.51 10.15 -4.82
C LEU A 30 -11.63 8.89 -4.78
N GLN A 31 -12.00 7.82 -5.47
CA GLN A 31 -11.19 6.60 -5.51
C GLN A 31 -9.82 6.85 -6.14
N THR A 32 -9.73 7.68 -7.19
CA THR A 32 -8.45 7.98 -7.85
C THR A 32 -7.60 8.93 -7.02
N ILE A 33 -8.21 9.88 -6.31
CA ILE A 33 -7.51 10.76 -5.36
C ILE A 33 -6.93 9.94 -4.21
N ILE A 34 -7.75 9.08 -3.58
CA ILE A 34 -7.29 8.20 -2.49
C ILE A 34 -6.20 7.26 -2.98
N LEU A 35 -6.40 6.61 -4.13
CA LEU A 35 -5.40 5.73 -4.72
C LEU A 35 -4.09 6.47 -5.05
N GLY A 36 -4.19 7.66 -5.63
CA GLY A 36 -3.03 8.52 -5.91
C GLY A 36 -2.30 8.92 -4.63
N TYR A 37 -3.02 9.25 -3.56
CA TYR A 37 -2.44 9.56 -2.26
C TYR A 37 -1.77 8.34 -1.61
N VAL A 38 -2.41 7.16 -1.66
CA VAL A 38 -1.84 5.90 -1.12
C VAL A 38 -0.61 5.47 -1.92
N ILE A 39 -0.60 5.65 -3.24
CA ILE A 39 0.57 5.40 -4.10
C ILE A 39 1.68 6.43 -3.83
N THR A 40 1.32 7.69 -3.56
CA THR A 40 2.28 8.78 -3.27
C THR A 40 2.77 8.76 -1.82
N THR A 41 2.06 8.07 -0.92
CA THR A 41 2.61 7.69 0.39
C THR A 41 3.72 6.70 0.09
N ASP A 42 4.90 7.28 -0.14
CA ASP A 42 6.07 6.60 -0.64
C ASP A 42 6.28 5.31 0.16
N VAL A 43 6.22 4.17 -0.53
CA VAL A 43 6.80 2.91 -0.03
C VAL A 43 8.32 2.99 0.06
N ASN A 44 8.91 4.16 -0.23
CA ASN A 44 10.31 4.44 0.00
C ASN A 44 10.59 4.54 1.50
N ASN A 45 11.81 4.17 1.89
CA ASN A 45 12.28 4.20 3.28
C ASN A 45 11.49 3.32 4.26
N ILE A 46 11.02 2.13 3.84
CA ILE A 46 10.45 1.17 4.78
C ILE A 46 11.51 0.83 5.83
N PRO A 47 11.29 1.15 7.13
CA PRO A 47 12.28 0.90 8.17
C PRO A 47 12.37 -0.60 8.41
N VAL A 48 13.52 -1.20 8.08
CA VAL A 48 13.75 -2.63 8.24
C VAL A 48 14.95 -2.90 9.15
N GLU A 49 14.82 -3.93 9.99
CA GLU A 49 15.93 -4.50 10.75
C GLU A 49 16.33 -5.82 10.09
N VAL A 50 17.60 -5.97 9.76
CA VAL A 50 18.11 -7.17 9.07
C VAL A 50 18.89 -8.03 10.03
N ILE A 51 18.52 -9.30 10.13
CA ILE A 51 19.24 -10.29 10.94
C ILE A 51 20.19 -11.08 10.04
N ASN A 52 21.51 -10.87 10.17
CA ASN A 52 22.53 -11.56 9.39
C ASN A 52 23.16 -12.71 10.20
N LEU A 53 22.52 -13.88 10.16
CA LEU A 53 23.01 -15.09 10.86
C LEU A 53 24.26 -15.70 10.20
N SER A 54 24.42 -15.52 8.89
CA SER A 54 25.48 -16.16 8.11
C SER A 54 26.88 -15.57 8.34
N LYS A 55 26.96 -14.32 8.83
CA LYS A 55 28.20 -13.56 9.10
C LYS A 55 29.21 -13.51 7.92
N ASN A 56 28.79 -13.86 6.71
CA ASN A 56 29.65 -13.92 5.53
C ASN A 56 29.66 -12.56 4.80
N LYS A 57 30.78 -12.23 4.15
CA LYS A 57 30.97 -11.07 3.27
C LYS A 57 29.92 -11.00 2.15
N ALA A 58 29.45 -12.15 1.66
CA ALA A 58 28.38 -12.19 0.67
C ALA A 58 27.04 -11.63 1.20
N ALA A 59 26.67 -11.97 2.44
CA ALA A 59 25.47 -11.46 3.07
C ALA A 59 25.56 -9.95 3.33
N TYR A 60 26.70 -9.46 3.81
CA TYR A 60 26.92 -8.01 3.96
C TYR A 60 26.79 -7.25 2.63
N ARG A 61 27.27 -7.81 1.51
CA ARG A 61 27.07 -7.19 0.20
C ARG A 61 25.59 -7.14 -0.20
N MET A 62 24.81 -8.17 0.14
CA MET A 62 23.38 -8.20 -0.14
C MET A 62 22.64 -7.15 0.69
N VAL A 63 22.93 -7.04 1.99
CA VAL A 63 22.33 -6.03 2.85
C VAL A 63 22.69 -4.61 2.40
N ASN A 64 23.94 -4.37 2.00
CA ASN A 64 24.33 -3.09 1.43
C ASN A 64 23.60 -2.75 0.12
N ARG A 65 23.24 -3.76 -0.68
CA ARG A 65 22.45 -3.54 -1.90
C ARG A 65 21.01 -3.19 -1.58
N ILE A 66 20.43 -3.82 -0.55
CA ILE A 66 19.09 -3.53 -0.05
C ILE A 66 19.03 -2.11 0.52
N ASN A 67 20.01 -1.72 1.34
CA ASN A 67 20.09 -0.37 1.93
C ASN A 67 20.35 0.75 0.90
N ARG A 68 20.81 0.39 -0.30
CA ARG A 68 21.00 1.34 -1.41
C ARG A 68 19.77 1.45 -2.30
N SER A 69 18.74 0.63 -2.07
CA SER A 69 17.47 0.79 -2.78
C SER A 69 16.61 1.82 -2.06
N ASP A 70 15.92 2.67 -2.81
CA ASP A 70 15.05 3.71 -2.25
C ASP A 70 13.86 3.13 -1.46
N LEU A 71 13.58 1.83 -1.66
CA LEU A 71 12.50 1.09 -1.00
C LEU A 71 12.75 0.79 0.48
N PHE A 72 14.00 0.56 0.89
CA PHE A 72 14.33 0.05 2.22
C PHE A 72 15.34 0.94 2.96
N ASP A 73 15.02 1.28 4.20
CA ASP A 73 15.89 1.99 5.13
C ASP A 73 16.37 1.01 6.21
N VAL A 74 17.57 0.47 6.04
CA VAL A 74 18.13 -0.53 6.97
C VAL A 74 18.62 0.19 8.23
N LYS A 75 17.80 0.21 9.27
CA LYS A 75 18.12 0.89 10.55
C LYS A 75 19.17 0.16 11.37
N LYS A 76 19.18 -1.17 11.32
CA LYS A 76 20.07 -2.00 12.14
C LYS A 76 20.34 -3.35 11.50
N ILE A 77 21.59 -3.80 11.60
CA ILE A 77 22.02 -5.14 11.19
C ILE A 77 22.44 -5.88 12.47
N THR A 78 21.71 -6.93 12.83
CA THR A 78 21.97 -7.71 14.05
C THR A 78 22.40 -9.14 13.65
N ASN A 79 23.40 -9.71 14.32
CA ASN A 79 23.88 -11.07 14.04
C ASN A 79 23.33 -12.11 15.02
N GLN A 80 22.37 -11.70 15.84
CA GLN A 80 21.68 -12.47 16.86
C GLN A 80 20.18 -12.26 16.64
N PRO A 81 19.36 -13.31 16.70
CA PRO A 81 17.92 -13.13 16.78
C PRO A 81 17.63 -12.38 18.10
N GLY A 82 17.35 -11.09 18.00
CA GLY A 82 16.91 -10.31 19.15
C GLY A 82 15.46 -10.62 19.43
N GLU A 83 15.17 -11.19 20.59
CA GLU A 83 13.83 -11.39 21.15
C GLU A 83 13.05 -10.05 21.14
N ARG A 84 12.22 -9.82 20.13
CA ARG A 84 11.38 -8.60 20.03
C ARG A 84 9.92 -8.91 19.69
N GLU A 85 9.48 -10.16 19.80
CA GLU A 85 8.07 -10.53 19.69
C GLU A 85 7.22 -10.05 20.90
N SER A 86 7.81 -9.48 21.96
CA SER A 86 7.05 -9.09 23.18
C SER A 86 7.03 -7.59 23.51
N ARG A 87 7.34 -6.67 22.57
CA ARG A 87 7.16 -5.21 22.79
C ARG A 87 6.29 -4.54 21.74
N GLY A 88 5.31 -5.27 21.20
CA GLY A 88 4.09 -4.65 20.68
C GLY A 88 3.18 -4.23 21.84
N ASN A 89 3.60 -3.29 22.70
CA ASN A 89 2.64 -2.56 23.54
C ASN A 89 3.25 -1.31 24.20
N ILE A 90 2.42 -0.27 24.25
CA ILE A 90 2.48 0.98 25.04
C ILE A 90 3.65 1.95 24.83
N LYS A 91 3.41 2.95 23.96
CA LYS A 91 3.77 4.34 24.26
C LYS A 91 2.53 5.02 24.87
N PRO A 92 2.45 5.27 26.19
CA PRO A 92 1.58 6.33 26.70
C PRO A 92 2.28 7.68 26.47
N GLU A 93 1.46 8.69 26.17
CA GLU A 93 1.74 10.14 26.14
C GLU A 93 3.00 10.64 25.40
#